data_AF-A0A2N6AGI5-F1
#
_entry.id   AF-A0A2N6AGI5-F1
#
_cell.length_a   1.000
_cell.length_b   1.000
_cell.length_c   1.000
_cell.angle_alpha   90.00
_cell.angle_beta   90.00
_cell.angle_gamma   90.00
#
_symmetry.space_group_name_H-M   'P 1'
#
loop_
_entity.id
_entity.type
_entity.pdbx_description
1 polymer ?
#
loop_
_entity_poly.entity_id
_entity_poly.type
_entity_poly.pdbx_seq_one_letter_code
_entity_poly.pdbx_strand_id
1 'polypeptide(L)'
;MHLNLKTYNAIISTKLREEVDWFLKKYNLHHFSYQRFYDDGRHLSLFNNLEWSDFYLESLNENSIAFIENATGLDPTTLNLRLWPTDLKDNVINALHQYDIWNGVSLYQKFYEGVETWEFAGSKEDLSLSNFYLTKQHLLKQFIAYLKPRIETLIYPKNITPIKASNTSHLENYHPSQPIWIETQPTLTCIGLRGCVDLSIQETKCVLELKRDWQQNKSLPT
;
A
#
# COMPACT_ATOMS: atom_id res chain seq x y z
N MET A 1 8.56 -8.50 28.30
CA MET A 1 9.76 -7.78 27.79
C MET A 1 9.32 -7.07 26.53
N HIS A 2 9.31 -5.74 26.50
CA HIS A 2 8.96 -4.99 25.29
C HIS A 2 10.18 -4.93 24.38
N LEU A 3 10.05 -5.44 23.15
CA LEU A 3 11.09 -5.34 22.13
C LEU A 3 10.94 -4.03 21.37
N ASN A 4 12.06 -3.35 21.08
CA ASN A 4 12.03 -2.26 20.10
C ASN A 4 11.80 -2.85 18.70
N LEU A 5 11.28 -2.04 17.77
CA LEU A 5 10.88 -2.49 16.43
C LEU A 5 12.04 -3.08 15.62
N LYS A 6 13.27 -2.61 15.82
CA LYS A 6 14.48 -3.15 15.20
C LYS A 6 14.74 -4.58 15.64
N THR A 7 14.80 -4.81 16.95
CA THR A 7 15.01 -6.15 17.54
C THR A 7 13.88 -7.10 17.15
N TYR A 8 12.64 -6.57 17.12
CA TYR A 8 11.50 -7.35 16.70
C TYR A 8 11.59 -7.75 15.22
N ASN A 9 11.91 -6.83 14.30
CA ASN A 9 12.15 -7.13 12.88
C ASN A 9 13.22 -8.20 12.70
N ALA A 10 14.33 -8.12 13.43
CA ALA A 10 15.37 -9.14 13.41
C ALA A 10 14.81 -10.54 13.74
N ILE A 11 13.94 -10.64 14.74
CA ILE A 11 13.31 -11.90 15.17
C ILE A 11 12.28 -12.40 14.16
N ILE A 12 11.41 -11.53 13.65
CA ILE A 12 10.29 -11.95 12.80
C ILE A 12 10.64 -12.07 11.33
N SER A 13 11.71 -11.43 10.85
CA SER A 13 12.11 -11.42 9.44
C SER A 13 12.22 -12.82 8.84
N THR A 14 12.75 -13.78 9.60
CA THR A 14 12.84 -15.18 9.17
C THR A 14 11.47 -15.81 8.98
N LYS A 15 10.55 -15.64 9.93
CA LYS A 15 9.17 -16.14 9.81
C LYS A 15 8.42 -15.43 8.69
N LEU A 16 8.64 -14.13 8.52
CA LEU A 16 8.03 -13.38 7.43
C LEU A 16 8.50 -13.92 6.08
N ARG A 17 9.81 -14.16 5.91
CA ARG A 17 10.38 -14.78 4.71
C ARG A 17 9.79 -16.15 4.41
N GLU A 18 9.56 -16.99 5.41
CA GLU A 18 8.89 -18.29 5.24
C GLU A 18 7.51 -18.15 4.59
N GLU A 19 6.77 -17.08 4.92
CA GLU A 19 5.43 -16.82 4.38
C GLU A 19 5.44 -16.14 3.00
N VAL A 20 6.50 -15.39 2.66
CA VAL A 20 6.51 -14.55 1.44
C VAL A 20 7.46 -15.01 0.34
N ASP A 21 8.58 -15.66 0.65
CA ASP A 21 9.66 -15.92 -0.31
C ASP A 21 9.20 -16.76 -1.51
N TRP A 22 8.28 -17.70 -1.31
CA TRP A 22 7.76 -18.52 -2.40
C TRP A 22 7.02 -17.69 -3.45
N PHE A 23 6.27 -16.68 -3.01
CA PHE A 23 5.54 -15.77 -3.88
C PHE A 23 6.52 -14.83 -4.58
N LEU A 24 7.46 -14.27 -3.81
CA LEU A 24 8.46 -13.35 -4.34
C LEU A 24 9.31 -14.00 -5.43
N LYS A 25 9.88 -15.19 -5.16
CA LYS A 25 10.68 -15.95 -6.13
C LYS A 25 9.90 -16.30 -7.39
N LYS A 26 8.62 -16.66 -7.26
CA LYS A 26 7.77 -17.03 -8.40
C LYS A 26 7.54 -15.88 -9.38
N TYR A 27 7.52 -14.64 -8.87
CA TYR A 27 7.20 -13.45 -9.66
C TYR A 27 8.40 -12.50 -9.85
N ASN A 28 9.62 -12.99 -9.61
CA ASN A 28 10.86 -12.20 -9.68
C ASN A 28 10.82 -10.91 -8.85
N LEU A 29 10.21 -11.00 -7.67
CA LEU A 29 10.25 -9.95 -6.66
C LEU A 29 11.28 -10.35 -5.61
N HIS A 30 11.87 -9.39 -4.93
CA HIS A 30 12.78 -9.66 -3.81
C HIS A 30 12.47 -8.83 -2.57
N HIS A 31 11.66 -7.80 -2.70
CA HIS A 31 11.29 -6.93 -1.58
C HIS A 31 9.83 -7.15 -1.19
N PHE A 32 9.61 -7.28 0.11
CA PHE A 32 8.31 -7.24 0.72
C PHE A 32 8.35 -6.42 2.01
N SER A 33 7.40 -5.51 2.15
CA SER A 33 7.15 -4.78 3.38
C SER A 33 5.68 -4.87 3.78
N TYR A 34 5.42 -4.95 5.08
CA TYR A 34 4.09 -4.79 5.65
C TYR A 34 4.12 -3.66 6.67
N GLN A 35 3.22 -2.69 6.53
CA GLN A 35 3.19 -1.57 7.47
C GLN A 35 1.76 -1.27 7.95
N ARG A 36 1.65 -0.80 9.18
CA ARG A 36 0.45 -0.18 9.74
C ARG A 36 0.77 1.23 10.18
N PHE A 37 -0.06 2.16 9.74
CA PHE A 37 -0.09 3.53 10.22
C PHE A 37 -1.37 3.70 11.03
N TYR A 38 -1.21 4.00 12.31
CA TYR A 38 -2.33 4.18 13.23
C TYR A 38 -2.73 5.66 13.27
N ASP A 39 -4.03 5.91 13.49
CA ASP A 39 -4.58 7.27 13.57
C ASP A 39 -3.97 8.11 14.71
N ASP A 40 -3.41 7.45 15.73
CA ASP A 40 -2.71 8.10 16.84
C ASP A 40 -1.22 8.39 16.58
N GLY A 41 -0.76 8.20 15.33
CA GLY A 41 0.60 8.45 14.90
C GLY A 41 1.60 7.34 15.27
N ARG A 42 1.13 6.24 15.86
CA ARG A 42 1.96 5.03 15.95
C ARG A 42 2.14 4.41 14.57
N HIS A 43 3.25 3.71 14.38
CA HIS A 43 3.46 2.89 13.20
C HIS A 43 4.10 1.54 13.55
N LEU A 44 3.88 0.58 12.67
CA LEU A 44 4.49 -0.74 12.69
C LEU A 44 5.00 -1.02 11.27
N SER A 45 6.26 -1.40 11.13
CA SER A 45 6.84 -1.74 9.82
C SER A 45 7.60 -3.05 9.91
N LEU A 46 7.26 -4.00 9.06
CA LEU A 46 7.86 -5.32 8.96
C LEU A 46 8.50 -5.49 7.60
N PHE A 47 9.73 -6.01 7.56
CA PHE A 47 10.49 -6.14 6.33
C PHE A 47 11.04 -7.55 6.17
N ASN A 48 11.10 -8.02 4.92
CA ASN A 48 11.79 -9.26 4.58
C ASN A 48 13.31 -9.06 4.37
N ASN A 49 13.76 -7.82 4.23
CA ASN A 49 15.17 -7.42 4.05
C ASN A 49 15.66 -6.72 5.33
N LEU A 50 16.64 -7.32 6.02
CA LEU A 50 17.19 -6.81 7.27
C LEU A 50 18.05 -5.56 7.09
N GLU A 51 18.87 -5.51 6.05
CA GLU A 51 19.74 -4.35 5.76
C GLU A 51 18.88 -3.11 5.50
N TRP A 52 17.83 -3.27 4.70
CA TRP A 52 16.84 -2.21 4.48
C TRP A 52 16.12 -1.84 5.78
N SER A 53 15.70 -2.82 6.59
CA SER A 53 14.99 -2.55 7.84
C SER A 53 15.84 -1.75 8.83
N ASP A 54 17.14 -2.06 8.92
CA ASP A 54 18.06 -1.36 9.80
C ASP A 54 18.24 0.08 9.34
N PHE A 55 18.48 0.28 8.04
CA PHE A 55 18.56 1.61 7.46
C PHE A 55 17.27 2.42 7.66
N TYR A 56 16.12 1.82 7.36
CA TYR A 56 14.81 2.47 7.48
C TYR A 56 14.55 2.93 8.92
N LEU A 57 14.79 2.06 9.89
CA LEU A 57 14.52 2.35 11.30
C LEU A 57 15.51 3.34 11.92
N GLU A 58 16.73 3.46 11.37
CA GLU A 58 17.75 4.39 11.86
C GLU A 58 17.72 5.76 11.16
N SER A 59 17.37 5.77 9.87
CA SER A 59 17.60 6.91 8.98
C SER A 59 16.32 7.63 8.60
N LEU A 60 15.19 6.94 8.53
CA LEU A 60 13.93 7.53 8.07
C LEU A 60 13.13 8.10 9.24
N ASN A 61 13.59 9.25 9.72
CA ASN A 61 12.77 10.21 10.47
C ASN A 61 11.92 11.11 9.55
N GLU A 62 12.04 10.94 8.22
CA GLU A 62 11.39 11.75 7.20
C GLU A 62 10.37 10.90 6.43
N ASN A 63 9.13 11.41 6.32
CA ASN A 63 8.14 10.79 5.46
C ASN A 63 8.41 11.21 4.01
N SER A 64 8.44 10.26 3.08
CA SER A 64 8.37 10.60 1.65
C SER A 64 7.02 11.25 1.36
N ILE A 65 7.07 12.48 0.84
CA ILE A 65 5.87 13.19 0.37
C ILE A 65 5.17 12.36 -0.70
N ALA A 66 5.94 11.74 -1.59
CA ALA A 66 5.39 10.95 -2.69
C ALA A 66 4.68 9.67 -2.21
N PHE A 67 5.17 9.02 -1.15
CA PHE A 67 4.45 7.90 -0.53
C PHE A 67 3.23 8.35 0.27
N ILE A 68 3.30 9.50 0.96
CA ILE A 68 2.13 10.10 1.64
C ILE A 68 1.02 10.38 0.63
N GLU A 69 1.34 11.05 -0.48
CA GLU A 69 0.38 11.36 -1.54
C GLU A 69 -0.26 10.09 -2.11
N ASN A 70 0.53 9.03 -2.33
CA ASN A 70 0.02 7.73 -2.76
C ASN A 70 -0.96 7.09 -1.76
N ALA A 71 -0.76 7.32 -0.46
CA ALA A 71 -1.63 6.85 0.60
C ALA A 71 -2.87 7.75 0.82
N THR A 72 -3.01 8.87 0.09
CA THR A 72 -4.19 9.73 0.15
C THR A 72 -5.30 9.28 -0.82
N GLY A 73 -6.54 9.68 -0.54
CA GLY A 73 -7.69 9.43 -1.42
C GLY A 73 -8.07 7.95 -1.58
N LEU A 74 -7.74 7.11 -0.61
CA LEU A 74 -8.05 5.67 -0.63
C LEU A 74 -9.54 5.43 -0.41
N ASP A 75 -10.13 4.56 -1.23
CA ASP A 75 -11.46 4.02 -0.97
C ASP A 75 -11.39 3.11 0.27
N PRO A 76 -12.13 3.43 1.36
CA PRO A 76 -12.06 2.66 2.61
C PRO A 76 -12.57 1.23 2.46
N THR A 77 -13.35 0.94 1.41
CA THR A 77 -14.01 -0.35 1.23
C THR A 77 -13.19 -1.33 0.40
N THR A 78 -12.08 -0.89 -0.20
CA THR A 78 -11.31 -1.70 -1.15
C THR A 78 -9.81 -1.71 -0.87
N LEU A 79 -9.14 -2.70 -1.46
CA LEU A 79 -7.69 -2.79 -1.50
C LEU A 79 -7.18 -1.97 -2.70
N ASN A 80 -6.56 -0.83 -2.41
CA ASN A 80 -6.15 0.20 -3.36
C ASN A 80 -4.70 -0.01 -3.81
N LEU A 81 -4.46 -0.20 -5.11
CA LEU A 81 -3.13 -0.40 -5.67
C LEU A 81 -2.53 0.92 -6.15
N ARG A 82 -1.27 1.20 -5.78
CA ARG A 82 -0.49 2.35 -6.23
C ARG A 82 0.92 1.93 -6.63
N LEU A 83 1.34 2.28 -7.83
CA LEU A 83 2.74 2.12 -8.24
C LEU A 83 3.59 3.15 -7.52
N TRP A 84 4.83 2.76 -7.22
CA TRP A 84 5.77 3.68 -6.58
C TRP A 84 6.18 4.81 -7.53
N PRO A 85 6.49 6.00 -6.98
CA PRO A 85 7.05 7.08 -7.77
C PRO A 85 8.49 6.73 -8.19
N THR A 86 8.95 7.32 -9.28
CA THR A 86 10.29 7.08 -9.84
C THR A 86 11.21 8.29 -9.76
N ASP A 87 10.77 9.38 -9.10
CA ASP A 87 11.58 10.58 -8.92
C ASP A 87 12.62 10.40 -7.81
N LEU A 88 13.88 10.22 -8.22
CA LEU A 88 15.02 10.04 -7.31
C LEU A 88 15.38 11.29 -6.50
N LYS A 89 14.67 12.42 -6.66
CA LYS A 89 14.82 13.59 -5.78
C LYS A 89 14.26 13.37 -4.38
N ASP A 90 13.36 12.41 -4.21
CA ASP A 90 12.85 12.02 -2.89
C ASP A 90 13.88 11.12 -2.18
N ASN A 91 14.24 11.48 -0.95
CA ASN A 91 15.27 10.80 -0.17
C ASN A 91 14.96 9.31 0.04
N VAL A 92 13.70 8.95 0.25
CA VAL A 92 13.26 7.57 0.47
C VAL A 92 13.35 6.78 -0.82
N ILE A 93 12.89 7.36 -1.93
CA ILE A 93 12.95 6.74 -3.25
C ILE A 93 14.40 6.51 -3.68
N ASN A 94 15.26 7.51 -3.48
CA ASN A 94 16.69 7.37 -3.74
C ASN A 94 17.34 6.28 -2.88
N ALA A 95 16.99 6.20 -1.60
CA ALA A 95 17.48 5.14 -0.72
C ALA A 95 17.02 3.76 -1.21
N LEU A 96 15.73 3.57 -1.48
CA LEU A 96 15.19 2.33 -2.05
C LEU A 96 15.98 1.90 -3.30
N HIS A 97 16.23 2.85 -4.22
CA HIS A 97 17.03 2.61 -5.42
C HIS A 97 18.47 2.15 -5.12
N GLN A 98 19.12 2.69 -4.08
CA GLN A 98 20.47 2.28 -3.66
C GLN A 98 20.52 0.86 -3.09
N TYR A 99 19.45 0.41 -2.44
CA TYR A 99 19.29 -0.97 -1.95
C TYR A 99 18.79 -1.95 -3.01
N ASP A 100 18.76 -1.53 -4.28
CA ASP A 100 18.20 -2.28 -5.42
C ASP A 100 16.71 -2.61 -5.28
N ILE A 101 15.99 -1.87 -4.43
CA ILE A 101 14.55 -2.01 -4.23
C ILE A 101 13.86 -1.01 -5.15
N TRP A 102 13.37 -1.48 -6.29
CA TRP A 102 12.78 -0.60 -7.31
C TRP A 102 11.56 -1.24 -7.98
N ASN A 103 10.95 -0.50 -8.91
CA ASN A 103 9.79 -0.95 -9.67
C ASN A 103 8.72 -1.54 -8.74
N GLY A 104 8.37 -0.79 -7.68
CA GLY A 104 7.53 -1.28 -6.60
C GLY A 104 6.06 -0.88 -6.71
N VAL A 105 5.25 -1.49 -5.86
CA VAL A 105 3.82 -1.24 -5.71
C VAL A 105 3.43 -1.33 -4.25
N SER A 106 2.52 -0.46 -3.81
CA SER A 106 1.88 -0.52 -2.50
C SER A 106 0.39 -0.83 -2.69
N LEU A 107 -0.13 -1.74 -1.88
CA LEU A 107 -1.56 -2.04 -1.78
C LEU A 107 -2.04 -1.57 -0.42
N TYR A 108 -2.98 -0.62 -0.40
CA TYR A 108 -3.47 0.00 0.82
C TYR A 108 -4.88 -0.46 1.17
N GLN A 109 -5.12 -0.71 2.46
CA GLN A 109 -6.45 -0.98 2.99
C GLN A 109 -6.66 -0.16 4.27
N LYS A 110 -7.81 0.53 4.37
CA LYS A 110 -8.23 1.13 5.64
C LYS A 110 -8.73 0.05 6.59
N PHE A 111 -8.44 0.23 7.87
CA PHE A 111 -9.01 -0.55 8.97
C PHE A 111 -9.49 0.40 10.07
N TYR A 112 -10.03 -0.15 11.16
CA TYR A 112 -10.69 0.66 12.20
C TYR A 112 -9.77 1.70 12.87
N GLU A 113 -8.47 1.41 12.98
CA GLU A 113 -7.51 2.29 13.70
C GLU A 113 -6.48 2.93 12.76
N GLY A 114 -6.70 2.90 11.44
CA GLY A 114 -5.82 3.56 10.47
C GLY A 114 -5.73 2.87 9.10
N VAL A 115 -4.51 2.79 8.56
CA VAL A 115 -4.23 2.21 7.24
C VAL A 115 -3.15 1.14 7.35
N GLU A 116 -3.36 0.03 6.65
CA GLU A 116 -2.32 -0.98 6.42
C GLU A 116 -1.89 -0.97 4.95
N THR A 117 -0.61 -1.27 4.72
CA THR A 117 -0.01 -1.36 3.39
C THR A 117 0.79 -2.64 3.23
N TRP A 118 0.69 -3.26 2.06
CA TRP A 118 1.54 -4.35 1.61
C TRP A 118 2.32 -3.87 0.40
N GLU A 119 3.64 -3.98 0.49
CA GLU A 119 4.53 -3.43 -0.51
C GLU A 119 5.35 -4.53 -1.15
N PHE A 120 5.48 -4.45 -2.47
CA PHE A 120 6.20 -5.42 -3.28
C PHE A 120 7.12 -4.69 -4.24
N ALA A 121 8.35 -5.15 -4.38
CA ALA A 121 9.31 -4.60 -5.34
C ALA A 121 10.26 -5.67 -5.86
N GLY A 122 10.85 -5.39 -7.02
CA GLY A 122 11.96 -6.16 -7.59
C GLY A 122 13.18 -5.26 -7.77
N SER A 123 14.07 -5.66 -8.67
CA SER A 123 15.30 -4.91 -8.95
C SER A 123 15.04 -3.69 -9.84
N LYS A 124 16.03 -2.80 -9.94
CA LYS A 124 16.00 -1.69 -10.90
C LYS A 124 16.03 -2.18 -12.36
N GLU A 125 16.54 -3.37 -12.63
CA GLU A 125 16.56 -3.99 -13.96
C GLU A 125 15.20 -4.58 -14.37
N ASP A 126 14.28 -4.80 -13.43
CA ASP A 126 12.98 -5.45 -13.65
C ASP A 126 11.89 -4.51 -14.20
N LEU A 127 12.13 -3.91 -15.36
CA LEU A 127 11.24 -2.90 -15.97
C LEU A 127 9.82 -3.41 -16.32
N SER A 128 9.61 -4.73 -16.32
CA SER A 128 8.31 -5.36 -16.64
C SER A 128 7.33 -5.43 -15.46
N LEU A 129 7.78 -5.12 -14.25
CA LEU A 129 6.98 -5.31 -13.03
C LEU A 129 5.75 -4.40 -12.96
N SER A 130 5.84 -3.16 -13.47
CA SER A 130 4.70 -2.26 -13.56
C SER A 130 3.52 -2.89 -14.32
N ASN A 131 3.80 -3.53 -15.46
CA ASN A 131 2.81 -4.25 -16.24
C ASN A 131 2.30 -5.50 -15.50
N PHE A 132 3.16 -6.22 -14.79
CA PHE A 132 2.73 -7.34 -13.95
C PHE A 132 1.72 -6.88 -12.90
N TYR A 133 2.00 -5.83 -12.14
CA TYR A 133 1.08 -5.36 -11.08
C TYR A 133 -0.28 -4.91 -11.64
N LEU A 134 -0.27 -4.18 -12.75
CA LEU A 134 -1.49 -3.66 -13.37
C LEU A 134 -2.34 -4.78 -13.99
N THR A 135 -1.72 -5.76 -14.65
CA THR A 135 -2.45 -6.84 -15.34
C THR A 135 -2.77 -8.04 -14.43
N LYS A 136 -1.99 -8.24 -13.37
CA LYS A 136 -2.11 -9.37 -12.44
C LYS A 136 -2.46 -8.95 -11.01
N GLN A 137 -3.08 -7.78 -10.83
CA GLN A 137 -3.52 -7.29 -9.51
C GLN A 137 -4.28 -8.33 -8.66
N HIS A 138 -5.08 -9.20 -9.29
CA HIS A 138 -5.83 -10.24 -8.58
C HIS A 138 -4.92 -11.23 -7.84
N LEU A 139 -3.73 -11.53 -8.37
CA LEU A 139 -2.76 -12.41 -7.70
C LEU A 139 -2.21 -11.77 -6.43
N LEU A 140 -1.91 -10.47 -6.46
CA LEU A 140 -1.48 -9.71 -5.27
C LEU A 140 -2.59 -9.70 -4.22
N LYS A 141 -3.83 -9.44 -4.63
CA LYS A 141 -4.99 -9.42 -3.71
C LYS A 141 -5.23 -10.79 -3.07
N GLN A 142 -5.15 -11.87 -3.86
CA GLN A 142 -5.26 -13.24 -3.35
C GLN A 142 -4.11 -13.59 -2.40
N PHE A 143 -2.88 -13.18 -2.74
CA PHE A 143 -1.72 -13.40 -1.89
C PHE A 143 -1.84 -12.63 -0.57
N ILE A 144 -2.31 -11.38 -0.59
CA ILE A 144 -2.58 -10.60 0.63
C ILE A 144 -3.69 -11.27 1.46
N ALA A 145 -4.76 -11.76 0.86
CA ALA A 145 -5.80 -12.49 1.59
C ALA A 145 -5.27 -13.76 2.27
N TYR A 146 -4.33 -14.46 1.64
CA TYR A 146 -3.59 -15.57 2.23
C TYR A 146 -2.66 -15.09 3.37
N LEU A 147 -1.91 -14.02 3.15
CA LEU A 147 -0.82 -13.57 4.02
C LEU A 147 -1.33 -12.86 5.27
N LYS A 148 -2.39 -12.06 5.16
CA LYS A 148 -2.95 -11.24 6.25
C LYS A 148 -3.12 -12.02 7.56
N PRO A 149 -3.89 -13.12 7.64
CA PRO A 149 -4.06 -13.85 8.89
C PRO A 149 -2.74 -14.40 9.45
N ARG A 150 -1.74 -14.70 8.61
CA ARG A 150 -0.41 -15.18 9.06
C ARG A 150 0.40 -14.06 9.69
N ILE A 151 0.43 -12.91 9.02
CA ILE A 151 1.06 -11.68 9.55
C ILE A 151 0.42 -11.29 10.90
N GLU A 152 -0.91 -11.40 11.05
CA GLU A 152 -1.57 -11.17 12.34
C GLU A 152 -1.03 -12.08 13.45
N THR A 153 -0.72 -13.35 13.14
CA THR A 153 -0.14 -14.26 14.13
C THR A 153 1.29 -13.88 14.52
N LEU A 154 2.03 -13.22 13.62
CA LEU A 154 3.36 -12.68 13.91
C LEU A 154 3.28 -11.44 14.80
N ILE A 155 2.34 -10.53 14.52
CA ILE A 155 2.17 -9.22 15.17
C ILE A 155 1.63 -9.30 16.61
N TYR A 156 1.28 -10.51 17.09
CA TYR A 156 0.58 -10.76 18.35
C TYR A 156 0.92 -9.75 19.48
N PRO A 157 -0.08 -9.02 20.02
CA PRO A 157 0.08 -7.74 20.72
C PRO A 157 0.86 -7.78 22.04
N LYS A 158 1.33 -8.96 22.49
CA LYS A 158 2.20 -9.09 23.66
C LYS A 158 3.69 -8.95 23.34
N ASN A 159 4.09 -9.00 22.06
CA ASN A 159 5.50 -9.08 21.66
C ASN A 159 6.07 -7.78 21.08
N ILE A 160 5.21 -6.86 20.62
CA ILE A 160 5.62 -5.56 20.12
C ILE A 160 4.58 -4.48 20.45
N THR A 161 5.08 -3.31 20.84
CA THR A 161 4.28 -2.09 20.93
C THR A 161 4.60 -1.25 19.69
N PRO A 162 3.59 -0.87 18.87
CA PRO A 162 3.80 0.06 17.77
C PRO A 162 4.52 1.32 18.26
N ILE A 163 5.52 1.78 17.50
CA ILE A 163 6.36 2.91 17.91
C ILE A 163 5.63 4.20 17.57
N LYS A 164 5.52 5.11 18.54
CA LYS A 164 5.13 6.50 18.26
C LYS A 164 6.34 7.17 17.59
N ALA A 165 6.18 7.64 16.36
CA ALA A 165 7.26 8.31 15.65
C ALA A 165 7.80 9.48 16.51
N SER A 166 9.11 9.55 16.71
CA SER A 166 9.76 10.56 17.57
C SER A 166 9.66 11.99 17.03
N ASN A 167 9.34 12.15 15.73
CA ASN A 167 9.14 13.43 15.05
C ASN A 167 7.71 13.56 14.52
N THR A 168 6.71 13.42 15.38
CA THR A 168 5.33 13.84 15.04
C THR A 168 5.19 15.35 14.90
N SER A 169 6.20 16.18 15.15
CA SER A 169 6.09 17.65 15.02
C SER A 169 5.63 18.11 13.62
N HIS A 170 5.98 17.36 12.58
CA HIS A 170 5.46 17.59 11.22
C HIS A 170 4.08 16.96 10.97
N LEU A 171 3.70 15.92 11.72
CA LEU A 171 2.37 15.30 11.66
C LEU A 171 1.32 16.04 12.52
N GLU A 172 1.73 16.67 13.62
CA GLU A 172 0.91 17.55 14.46
C GLU A 172 0.49 18.81 13.70
N ASN A 173 1.32 19.26 12.76
CA ASN A 173 1.02 20.35 11.82
C ASN A 173 0.61 19.85 10.43
N TYR A 174 0.66 18.54 10.18
CA TYR A 174 0.05 17.92 9.00
C TYR A 174 -1.45 17.88 9.26
N HIS A 175 -2.09 19.01 9.00
CA HIS A 175 -3.49 19.00 8.68
C HIS A 175 -3.59 18.44 7.26
N PRO A 176 -4.01 17.19 7.04
CA PRO A 176 -4.50 16.84 5.72
C PRO A 176 -5.54 17.92 5.41
N SER A 177 -5.41 18.59 4.26
CA SER A 177 -6.25 19.75 3.91
C SER A 177 -7.75 19.42 3.89
N GLN A 178 -8.10 18.14 4.07
CA GLN A 178 -9.43 17.62 4.32
C GLN A 178 -9.32 16.37 5.22
N PRO A 179 -10.30 16.06 6.11
CA PRO A 179 -10.58 14.66 6.40
C PRO A 179 -10.80 13.94 5.06
N ILE A 180 -10.06 12.86 4.77
CA ILE A 180 -10.19 12.13 3.51
C ILE A 180 -11.44 11.25 3.56
N TRP A 181 -12.59 11.92 3.55
CA TRP A 181 -13.78 11.53 2.81
C TRP A 181 -13.74 12.35 1.53
N ILE A 182 -13.18 11.80 0.45
CA ILE A 182 -13.39 12.41 -0.86
C ILE A 182 -14.71 11.83 -1.36
N GLU A 183 -15.75 12.66 -1.29
CA GLU A 183 -16.80 12.64 -2.31
C GLU A 183 -16.11 12.48 -3.66
N THR A 184 -16.39 11.37 -4.35
CA THR A 184 -15.99 11.11 -5.73
C THR A 184 -15.95 12.41 -6.53
N GLN A 185 -14.85 12.68 -7.24
CA GLN A 185 -14.72 13.85 -8.13
C GLN A 185 -16.00 14.12 -8.93
N PRO A 186 -16.36 15.40 -9.20
CA PRO A 186 -17.75 15.79 -9.30
C PRO A 186 -18.47 15.37 -10.58
N THR A 187 -17.77 14.95 -11.62
CA THR A 187 -18.40 14.68 -12.91
C THR A 187 -17.61 13.67 -13.73
N LEU A 188 -18.31 12.73 -14.36
CA LEU A 188 -17.74 11.78 -15.32
C LEU A 188 -17.95 12.34 -16.73
N THR A 189 -16.88 12.67 -17.46
CA THR A 189 -16.99 12.99 -18.89
C THR A 189 -17.09 11.71 -19.70
N CYS A 190 -18.21 11.51 -20.38
CA CYS A 190 -18.47 10.37 -21.26
C CYS A 190 -18.49 10.81 -22.72
N ILE A 191 -18.05 9.95 -23.64
CA ILE A 191 -18.22 10.18 -25.08
C ILE A 191 -19.50 9.48 -25.52
N GLY A 192 -20.56 10.26 -25.77
CA GLY A 192 -21.84 9.78 -26.31
C GLY A 192 -21.90 9.90 -27.83
N LEU A 193 -23.01 9.43 -28.41
CA LEU A 193 -23.26 9.44 -29.87
C LEU A 193 -23.24 10.86 -30.50
N ARG A 194 -23.29 11.91 -29.68
CA ARG A 194 -23.30 13.32 -30.11
C ARG A 194 -22.11 14.13 -29.59
N GLY A 195 -21.08 13.46 -29.07
CA GLY A 195 -19.88 14.10 -28.52
C GLY A 195 -19.73 13.90 -27.00
N CYS A 196 -18.83 14.67 -26.40
CA CYS A 196 -18.56 14.62 -24.97
C CYS A 196 -19.75 15.17 -24.17
N VAL A 197 -20.12 14.47 -23.10
CA VAL A 197 -21.14 14.87 -22.14
C VAL A 197 -20.54 14.75 -20.74
N ASP A 198 -20.62 15.83 -19.98
CA ASP A 198 -20.26 15.83 -18.57
C ASP A 198 -21.48 15.43 -17.74
N LEU A 199 -21.35 14.35 -16.97
CA LEU A 199 -22.41 13.86 -16.09
C LEU A 199 -22.32 14.54 -14.73
N SER A 200 -23.44 14.94 -14.14
CA SER A 200 -23.51 15.34 -12.73
C SER A 200 -23.11 14.21 -11.78
N ILE A 201 -22.95 14.53 -10.50
CA ILE A 201 -22.64 13.56 -9.44
C ILE A 201 -23.69 12.44 -9.38
N GLN A 202 -24.97 12.81 -9.38
CA GLN A 202 -26.07 11.84 -9.35
C GLN A 202 -26.06 10.93 -10.59
N GLU A 203 -25.85 11.50 -11.77
CA GLU A 203 -25.81 10.74 -13.03
C GLU A 203 -24.60 9.80 -13.08
N THR A 204 -23.45 10.25 -12.58
CA THR A 204 -22.24 9.43 -12.46
C THR A 204 -22.48 8.22 -11.57
N LYS A 205 -23.14 8.40 -10.41
CA LYS A 205 -23.50 7.30 -9.51
C LYS A 205 -24.42 6.29 -10.21
N CYS A 206 -25.49 6.77 -10.85
CA CYS A 206 -26.41 5.91 -11.59
C CYS A 206 -25.70 5.09 -12.69
N VAL A 207 -24.80 5.71 -13.46
CA VAL A 207 -24.04 5.01 -14.52
C VAL A 207 -23.13 3.92 -13.95
N LEU A 208 -22.46 4.18 -12.83
CA LEU A 208 -21.59 3.21 -12.18
C LEU A 208 -22.38 2.03 -11.59
N GLU A 209 -23.57 2.27 -11.04
CA GLU A 209 -24.48 1.22 -10.56
C GLU A 209 -24.99 0.36 -11.71
N LEU A 210 -25.49 0.97 -12.79
CA LEU A 210 -25.94 0.24 -13.99
C LEU A 210 -24.83 -0.62 -14.60
N LYS A 211 -23.59 -0.13 -14.61
CA LYS A 211 -22.43 -0.91 -15.08
C LYS A 211 -22.17 -2.13 -14.19
N ARG A 212 -22.28 -1.98 -12.87
CA ARG A 212 -22.11 -3.08 -11.91
C ARG A 212 -23.19 -4.14 -12.12
N ASP A 213 -24.45 -3.73 -12.24
CA ASP A 213 -25.58 -4.64 -12.44
C ASP A 213 -25.48 -5.38 -13.77
N TRP A 214 -25.08 -4.68 -14.85
CA TRP A 214 -24.85 -5.29 -16.15
C TRP A 214 -23.72 -6.33 -16.12
N GLN A 215 -22.64 -6.06 -15.39
CA GLN A 215 -21.53 -7.00 -15.22
C GLN A 215 -21.95 -8.25 -14.43
N GLN A 216 -22.79 -8.07 -13.40
CA GLN A 216 -23.32 -9.18 -12.60
C GLN A 216 -24.33 -10.03 -13.38
N ASN A 217 -25.19 -9.42 -14.19
CA ASN A 217 -26.19 -10.12 -14.99
C ASN A 217 -25.61 -10.84 -16.21
N LYS A 218 -24.43 -10.43 -16.71
CA LYS A 218 -23.70 -11.17 -17.76
C LYS A 218 -23.04 -12.46 -17.28
N SER A 219 -22.90 -12.65 -15.96
CA SER A 219 -22.29 -13.84 -15.36
C SER A 219 -23.27 -14.97 -15.06
N LEU A 220 -24.55 -14.84 -15.42
CA LEU A 220 -25.52 -15.93 -15.33
C LEU A 220 -25.51 -16.73 -16.64
N PRO A 221 -25.16 -18.04 -16.62
CA PRO A 221 -25.32 -18.87 -17.80
C PRO A 221 -26.82 -19.08 -18.08
N THR A 222 -27.22 -18.88 -19.35
CA THR A 222 -28.48 -19.39 -19.91
C THR A 222 -28.56 -20.90 -19.84
#